data_AF-A0A967MC51-F1
#
_entry.id   AF-A0A967MC51-F1
#
_cell.length_a   1.000
_cell.length_b   1.000
_cell.length_c   1.000
_cell.angle_alpha   90.00
_cell.angle_beta   90.00
_cell.angle_gamma   90.00
#
_symmetry.space_group_name_H-M   'P 1'
#
loop_
_entity.id
_entity.type
_entity.pdbx_description
1 polymer ?
#
loop_
_entity_poly.entity_id
_entity_poly.type
_entity_poly.pdbx_seq_one_letter_code
_entity_poly.pdbx_strand_id
1 'polypeptide(L)'
;MTGKQLRAVAARLEVVYPCLHPVRVKLTKALGPHLRDDGEPLGCTWGDTRVVKTKGQEILEIRVNVGLDPIARFMVFVHEYAHAMSWRPGHQIDADVFDHSPEWGLAEARLWVYFADELNEGQIVRAF
;
A
#
# COMPACT_ATOMS: atom_id res chain seq x y z
N MET A 1 -7.79 8.10 -7.34
CA MET A 1 -8.48 6.87 -7.76
C MET A 1 -9.69 6.57 -6.89
N THR A 2 -10.70 5.96 -7.49
CA THR A 2 -11.76 5.23 -6.79
C THR A 2 -11.23 3.89 -6.29
N GLY A 3 -11.95 3.25 -5.37
CA GLY A 3 -11.57 1.92 -4.86
C GLY A 3 -11.56 0.84 -5.96
N LYS A 4 -12.42 0.96 -6.99
CA LYS A 4 -12.42 0.03 -8.14
C LYS A 4 -11.15 0.16 -8.97
N GLN A 5 -10.71 1.39 -9.22
CA GLN A 5 -9.47 1.66 -9.96
C GLN A 5 -8.25 1.13 -9.19
N LEU A 6 -8.14 1.40 -7.88
CA LEU A 6 -7.02 0.87 -7.08
C LEU A 6 -6.96 -0.67 -7.09
N ARG A 7 -8.11 -1.35 -7.00
CA ARG A 7 -8.15 -2.82 -7.13
C ARG A 7 -7.73 -3.31 -8.51
N ALA A 8 -8.09 -2.59 -9.58
CA ALA A 8 -7.64 -2.92 -10.92
C ALA A 8 -6.12 -2.74 -11.06
N VAL A 9 -5.55 -1.68 -10.48
CA VAL A 9 -4.10 -1.50 -10.41
C VAL A 9 -3.45 -2.64 -9.63
N ALA A 10 -3.97 -2.99 -8.45
CA ALA A 10 -3.46 -4.10 -7.65
C ALA A 10 -3.47 -5.42 -8.43
N ALA A 11 -4.54 -5.73 -9.17
CA ALA A 11 -4.60 -6.93 -10.00
C ALA A 11 -3.55 -6.92 -11.13
N ARG A 12 -3.24 -5.75 -11.73
CA ARG A 12 -2.13 -5.63 -12.70
C ARG A 12 -0.79 -5.87 -12.01
N LEU A 13 -0.59 -5.28 -10.84
CA LEU A 13 0.64 -5.42 -10.07
C LEU A 13 0.85 -6.85 -9.56
N GLU A 14 -0.19 -7.59 -9.17
CA GLU A 14 -0.06 -8.99 -8.72
C GLU A 14 0.50 -9.91 -9.81
N VAL A 15 0.27 -9.58 -11.09
CA VAL A 15 0.82 -10.33 -12.23
C VAL A 15 2.31 -10.04 -12.43
N VAL A 16 2.74 -8.79 -12.25
CA VAL A 16 4.11 -8.33 -12.54
C VAL A 16 5.03 -8.45 -11.32
N TYR A 17 4.49 -8.12 -10.16
CA TYR A 17 5.14 -8.07 -8.85
C TYR A 17 4.28 -8.81 -7.81
N PRO A 18 4.27 -10.15 -7.86
CA PRO A 18 3.48 -10.95 -6.94
C PRO A 18 3.98 -10.78 -5.50
N CYS A 19 3.05 -10.60 -4.57
CA CYS A 19 3.29 -10.63 -3.13
C CYS A 19 3.23 -12.07 -2.61
N LEU A 20 3.77 -12.30 -1.41
CA LEU A 20 3.75 -13.62 -0.77
C LEU A 20 2.32 -14.10 -0.44
N HIS A 21 1.43 -13.15 -0.12
CA HIS A 21 0.01 -13.39 0.11
C HIS A 21 -0.82 -12.56 -0.88
N PRO A 22 -2.07 -12.97 -1.19
CA PRO A 22 -2.96 -12.17 -2.01
C PRO A 22 -3.17 -10.78 -1.40
N VAL A 23 -3.29 -9.77 -2.26
CA VAL A 23 -3.47 -8.38 -1.86
C VAL A 23 -4.95 -8.02 -1.89
N ARG A 24 -5.44 -7.43 -0.80
CA ARG A 24 -6.80 -6.87 -0.72
C ARG A 24 -6.73 -5.37 -0.50
N VAL A 25 -7.31 -4.61 -1.43
CA VAL A 25 -7.34 -3.14 -1.33
C VAL A 25 -8.68 -2.62 -0.83
N LYS A 26 -8.64 -1.76 0.19
CA LYS A 26 -9.82 -1.12 0.79
C LYS A 26 -9.63 0.39 0.94
N LEU A 27 -10.62 1.17 0.49
CA LEU A 27 -10.72 2.58 0.89
C LEU A 27 -11.44 2.66 2.23
N THR A 28 -10.91 3.42 3.18
CA THR A 28 -11.46 3.54 4.54
C THR A 28 -11.49 4.98 5.01
N LYS A 29 -12.48 5.33 5.85
CA LYS A 29 -12.57 6.61 6.57
C LYS A 29 -11.78 6.60 7.88
N ALA A 30 -11.56 5.41 8.42
CA ALA A 30 -10.88 5.19 9.69
C ALA A 30 -9.72 4.23 9.41
N LEU A 31 -8.55 4.80 9.22
CA LEU A 31 -7.31 4.14 9.60
C LEU A 31 -7.20 4.46 11.09
N GLY A 32 -7.11 3.44 11.95
CA GLY A 32 -6.96 3.67 13.38
C GLY A 32 -5.73 4.53 13.65
N PRO A 33 -5.57 5.10 14.86
CA PRO A 33 -4.29 5.69 15.20
C PRO A 33 -3.24 4.57 15.11
N HIS A 34 -2.25 4.71 14.23
CA HIS A 34 -0.95 4.12 14.55
C HIS A 34 -0.56 4.80 15.85
N LEU A 35 -0.33 4.01 16.90
CA LEU A 35 0.16 4.56 18.16
C LEU A 35 1.67 4.47 18.09
N ARG A 36 2.34 5.56 18.46
CA ARG A 36 3.75 5.53 18.83
C ARG A 36 3.93 4.60 20.02
N ASP A 37 5.17 4.20 20.29
CA ASP A 37 5.53 3.45 21.49
C ASP A 37 5.08 4.13 22.80
N ASP A 38 4.90 5.46 22.79
CA ASP A 38 4.39 6.26 23.92
C ASP A 38 2.86 6.30 24.03
N GLY A 39 2.15 5.60 23.14
CA GLY A 39 0.68 5.57 23.11
C GLY A 39 0.04 6.81 22.46
N GLU A 40 0.83 7.75 21.93
CA GLU A 40 0.31 8.91 21.19
C GLU A 40 -0.02 8.53 19.74
N PRO A 41 -1.09 9.07 19.15
CA PRO A 41 -1.36 8.89 17.73
C PRO A 41 -0.18 9.41 16.89
N LEU A 42 0.33 8.60 15.96
CA LEU A 42 1.34 8.96 14.96
C LEU A 42 0.86 10.03 13.95
N GLY A 43 -0.26 10.70 14.21
CA GLY A 43 -0.91 11.60 13.27
C GLY A 43 -1.67 10.85 12.18
N CYS A 44 -2.40 11.59 11.35
CA CYS A 44 -3.29 11.06 10.32
C CYS A 44 -2.59 10.02 9.44
N THR A 45 -2.99 8.77 9.58
CA THR A 45 -2.52 7.68 8.74
C THR A 45 -3.19 7.86 7.37
N TRP A 46 -2.38 7.98 6.32
CA TRP A 46 -2.86 8.16 4.94
C TRP A 46 -3.12 6.81 4.27
N GLY A 47 -2.36 5.80 4.64
CA GLY A 47 -2.55 4.40 4.30
C GLY A 47 -1.95 3.50 5.38
N ASP A 48 -2.24 2.20 5.30
CA ASP A 48 -1.48 1.17 5.99
C ASP A 48 -1.58 -0.18 5.25
N THR A 49 -0.64 -1.06 5.56
CA THR A 49 -0.61 -2.45 5.10
C THR A 49 -0.53 -3.39 6.29
N ARG A 50 -1.37 -4.41 6.31
CA ARG A 50 -1.38 -5.40 7.40
C ARG A 50 -1.70 -6.81 6.91
N VAL A 51 -1.22 -7.79 7.65
CA VAL A 51 -1.65 -9.18 7.46
C VAL A 51 -2.96 -9.41 8.20
N VAL A 52 -3.94 -9.97 7.51
CA VAL A 52 -5.22 -10.38 8.08
C VAL A 52 -5.52 -11.83 7.72
N LYS A 53 -6.09 -12.57 8.67
CA LYS A 53 -6.56 -13.93 8.43
C LYS A 53 -8.03 -13.92 8.01
N THR A 54 -8.32 -14.43 6.82
CA THR A 54 -9.69 -14.59 6.31
C THR A 54 -9.90 -16.06 5.95
N LYS A 55 -10.84 -16.72 6.63
CA LYS A 55 -11.17 -18.15 6.40
C LYS A 55 -9.93 -19.08 6.40
N GLY A 56 -8.98 -18.82 7.30
CA GLY A 56 -7.74 -19.60 7.42
C GLY A 56 -6.61 -19.21 6.47
N GLN A 57 -6.84 -18.28 5.53
CA GLN A 57 -5.82 -17.77 4.62
C GLN A 57 -5.32 -16.39 5.08
N GLU A 58 -4.00 -16.21 5.05
CA GLU A 58 -3.36 -14.90 5.24
C GLU A 58 -3.47 -14.05 3.97
N ILE A 59 -3.84 -12.79 4.15
CA ILE A 59 -4.05 -11.78 3.10
C ILE A 59 -3.30 -10.52 3.53
N LEU A 60 -2.63 -9.88 2.57
CA LEU A 60 -2.07 -8.54 2.76
C LEU A 60 -3.16 -7.51 2.45
N GLU A 61 -3.74 -6.92 3.49
CA GLU A 61 -4.74 -5.88 3.34
C GLU A 61 -4.08 -4.50 3.31
N ILE A 62 -4.19 -3.83 2.16
CA ILE A 62 -3.82 -2.43 1.95
C ILE A 62 -5.06 -1.57 2.18
N ARG A 63 -4.96 -0.62 3.09
CA ARG A 63 -6.02 0.36 3.36
C ARG A 63 -5.53 1.74 3.00
N VAL A 64 -6.34 2.51 2.29
CA VAL A 64 -6.03 3.89 1.90
C VAL A 64 -7.14 4.82 2.36
N ASN A 65 -6.77 5.97 2.90
CA ASN A 65 -7.71 6.96 3.40
C ASN A 65 -8.58 7.51 2.25
N VAL A 66 -9.90 7.40 2.40
CA VAL A 66 -10.86 7.90 1.41
C VAL A 66 -10.92 9.43 1.39
N GLY A 67 -10.43 10.13 2.42
CA GLY A 67 -10.39 11.60 2.46
C GLY A 67 -9.35 12.22 1.51
N LEU A 68 -8.35 11.45 1.07
CA LEU A 68 -7.32 11.91 0.15
C LEU A 68 -7.88 12.20 -1.25
N ASP A 69 -7.28 13.14 -1.97
CA ASP A 69 -7.60 13.37 -3.37
C ASP A 69 -7.17 12.16 -4.24
N PRO A 70 -7.65 12.08 -5.48
CA PRO A 70 -7.37 10.95 -6.34
C PRO A 70 -5.88 10.61 -6.55
N ILE A 71 -5.01 11.61 -6.66
CA ILE A 71 -3.57 11.43 -6.89
C ILE A 71 -2.93 10.95 -5.59
N ALA A 72 -3.20 11.62 -4.47
CA ALA A 72 -2.67 11.22 -3.17
C ALA A 72 -3.05 9.78 -2.81
N ARG A 73 -4.29 9.34 -3.09
CA ARG A 73 -4.69 7.92 -2.90
C ARG A 73 -3.86 6.95 -3.72
N PHE A 74 -3.48 7.33 -4.94
CA PHE A 74 -2.66 6.48 -5.79
C PHE A 74 -1.23 6.40 -5.25
N MET A 75 -0.63 7.54 -4.89
CA MET A 75 0.72 7.57 -4.31
C MET A 75 0.82 6.74 -3.03
N VAL A 76 -0.14 6.92 -2.12
CA VAL A 76 -0.22 6.13 -0.90
C VAL A 76 -0.43 4.65 -1.21
N PHE A 77 -1.31 4.31 -2.16
CA PHE A 77 -1.47 2.91 -2.57
C PHE A 77 -0.16 2.29 -3.07
N VAL A 78 0.63 3.01 -3.87
CA VAL A 78 1.94 2.53 -4.36
C VAL A 78 2.90 2.30 -3.19
N HIS A 79 2.97 3.25 -2.25
CA HIS A 79 3.76 3.14 -1.03
C HIS A 79 3.38 1.89 -0.22
N GLU A 80 2.09 1.69 0.04
CA GLU A 80 1.57 0.52 0.75
C GLU A 80 1.81 -0.80 0.00
N TYR A 81 1.73 -0.79 -1.33
CA TYR A 81 2.03 -1.97 -2.12
C TYR A 81 3.51 -2.37 -2.01
N ALA A 82 4.42 -1.41 -1.83
CA ALA A 82 5.83 -1.71 -1.57
C ALA A 82 6.00 -2.46 -0.24
N HIS A 83 5.27 -2.09 0.82
CA HIS A 83 5.22 -2.87 2.07
C HIS A 83 4.70 -4.29 1.84
N ALA A 84 3.66 -4.45 1.01
CA ALA A 84 3.14 -5.77 0.68
C ALA A 84 4.16 -6.64 -0.09
N MET A 85 4.96 -6.05 -0.99
CA MET A 85 6.02 -6.73 -1.74
C MET A 85 7.21 -7.14 -0.87
N SER A 86 7.61 -6.27 0.07
CA SER A 86 8.74 -6.51 0.96
C SER A 86 8.37 -7.39 2.17
N TRP A 87 7.08 -7.64 2.41
CA TRP A 87 6.61 -8.41 3.56
C TRP A 87 7.21 -9.82 3.64
N ARG A 88 7.64 -10.25 4.82
CA ARG A 88 8.15 -11.60 5.10
C ARG A 88 7.65 -12.12 6.46
N PRO A 89 7.49 -13.44 6.63
CA PRO A 89 7.18 -14.03 7.93
C PRO A 89 8.27 -13.68 8.96
N GLY A 90 7.87 -13.25 10.15
CA GLY A 90 8.80 -12.83 11.20
C GLY A 90 9.26 -11.36 11.11
N HIS A 91 9.00 -10.66 10.00
CA HIS A 91 8.94 -9.20 10.01
C HIS A 91 7.57 -8.82 10.57
N GLN A 92 7.52 -8.47 11.86
CA GLN A 92 6.44 -7.60 12.30
C GLN A 92 6.60 -6.29 11.53
N ILE A 93 5.55 -5.85 10.86
CA ILE A 93 5.42 -4.46 10.39
C ILE A 93 5.16 -3.62 11.65
N ASP A 94 6.09 -3.67 12.61
CA ASP A 94 6.09 -2.87 13.83
C ASP A 94 6.99 -1.66 13.55
N ALA A 95 6.45 -0.50 13.90
CA ALA A 95 6.61 0.76 13.20
C ALA A 95 8.00 1.42 13.26
N ASP A 96 8.95 0.91 14.04
CA ASP A 96 9.98 1.82 14.58
C ASP A 96 11.45 1.47 14.27
N VAL A 97 11.73 0.40 13.50
CA VAL A 97 13.15 0.11 13.13
C VAL A 97 13.38 -0.20 11.65
N PHE A 98 12.40 -0.76 10.91
CA PHE A 98 12.58 -1.15 9.51
C PHE A 98 11.35 -0.94 8.62
N ASP A 99 10.58 0.12 8.85
CA ASP A 99 9.41 0.44 8.03
C ASP A 99 9.78 0.57 6.54
N HIS A 100 10.96 1.15 6.26
CA HIS A 100 11.52 1.33 4.92
C HIS A 100 12.87 0.61 4.75
N SER A 101 12.89 -0.70 4.96
CA SER A 101 14.08 -1.53 4.74
C SER A 101 14.63 -1.42 3.30
N PRO A 102 15.88 -1.83 3.02
CA PRO A 102 16.41 -1.87 1.65
C PRO A 102 15.52 -2.63 0.66
N GLU A 103 14.89 -3.73 1.09
CA GLU A 103 13.95 -4.50 0.28
C GLU A 103 12.69 -3.70 -0.04
N TRP A 104 12.20 -2.91 0.91
CA TRP A 104 11.11 -1.98 0.67
C TRP A 104 11.50 -0.91 -0.34
N GLY A 105 12.68 -0.29 -0.19
CA GLY A 105 13.15 0.74 -1.13
C GLY A 105 13.33 0.21 -2.56
N LEU A 106 13.80 -1.04 -2.70
CA LEU A 106 13.86 -1.72 -4.00
C LEU A 106 12.46 -2.01 -4.57
N ALA A 107 11.49 -2.38 -3.72
CA ALA A 107 10.12 -2.59 -4.15
C ALA A 107 9.47 -1.28 -4.62
N GLU A 108 9.61 -0.21 -3.85
CA GLU A 108 9.08 1.12 -4.20
C GLU A 108 9.69 1.63 -5.51
N ALA A 109 11.01 1.53 -5.68
CA ALA A 109 11.68 1.94 -6.91
C ALA A 109 11.16 1.16 -8.14
N ARG A 110 10.94 -0.16 -8.01
CA ARG A 110 10.38 -0.98 -9.10
C ARG A 110 8.97 -0.54 -9.49
N LEU A 111 8.14 -0.21 -8.50
CA LEU A 111 6.78 0.28 -8.76
C LEU A 111 6.81 1.62 -9.50
N TRP A 112 7.64 2.58 -9.08
CA TRP A 112 7.75 3.86 -9.78
C TRP A 112 8.32 3.73 -11.19
N VAL A 113 9.29 2.85 -11.41
CA VAL A 113 9.79 2.54 -12.76
C VAL A 113 8.67 1.95 -13.63
N TYR A 114 7.86 1.03 -13.08
CA TYR A 114 6.74 0.43 -13.79
C TYR A 114 5.69 1.46 -14.20
N PHE A 115 5.42 2.46 -13.35
CA PHE A 115 4.44 3.52 -13.64
C PHE A 115 5.03 4.73 -14.37
N ALA A 116 6.34 4.76 -14.66
CA ALA A 116 7.02 5.94 -15.21
C ALA A 116 6.37 6.42 -16.52
N ASP A 117 6.04 5.50 -17.43
CA ASP A 117 5.41 5.83 -18.70
C ASP A 117 3.96 6.32 -18.51
N GLU A 118 3.16 5.65 -17.67
CA GLU A 118 1.79 6.07 -17.36
C GLU A 118 1.74 7.46 -16.68
N LEU A 119 2.78 7.82 -15.92
CA LEU A 119 2.94 9.14 -15.30
C LEU A 119 3.38 10.20 -16.31
N ASN A 120 4.37 9.89 -17.15
CA ASN A 120 4.90 10.80 -18.18
C ASN A 120 3.83 11.16 -19.23
N GLU A 121 2.98 10.20 -19.57
CA GLU A 121 1.86 10.41 -20.50
C GLU A 121 0.62 11.02 -19.84
N GLY A 122 0.68 11.23 -18.52
CA GLY A 122 -0.44 11.71 -17.71
C GLY A 122 -1.63 10.75 -17.73
N GLN A 123 -1.46 9.49 -18.09
CA GLN A 123 -2.54 8.49 -18.13
C GLN A 123 -3.11 8.24 -16.73
N ILE A 124 -2.23 8.20 -15.72
CA ILE A 124 -2.66 8.12 -14.31
C ILE A 124 -3.48 9.36 -13.95
N VAL A 125 -3.03 10.55 -14.37
CA VAL A 125 -3.69 11.83 -14.10
C VAL A 125 -5.03 11.98 -14.84
N ARG A 126 -5.13 11.48 -16.08
CA ARG A 126 -6.32 11.53 -16.93
C ARG A 126 -7.36 10.47 -16.58
N ALA A 127 -6.99 9.44 -15.83
CA ALA A 127 -7.92 8.45 -15.28
C ALA A 127 -8.71 8.96 -14.06
N PHE A 128 -8.50 10.23 -13.65
CA PHE A 128 -9.16 10.88 -12.50
C PHE A 128 -10.36 11.73 -12.89
#